data_AF-A0A7S0GDD9-F1
#
_entry.id   AF-A0A7S0GDD9-F1
#
_cell.length_a   1.000
_cell.length_b   1.000
_cell.length_c   1.000
_cell.angle_alpha   90.00
_cell.angle_beta   90.00
_cell.angle_gamma   90.00
#
_symmetry.space_group_name_H-M   'P 1'
#
loop_
_entity.id
_entity.type
_entity.pdbx_description
1 polymer ?
#
loop_
_entity_poly.entity_id
_entity_poly.type
_entity_poly.pdbx_seq_one_letter_code
_entity_poly.pdbx_strand_id
1 'polypeptide(L)'
;RNFTRCNKILQLYESYTPPDIHAYNMVLRSCITDTNDAAKRREALAICVGTVQKATTPQTNAHPDDPEDVSMLPNSLTYQLFFQAMAQFLPEDQPKKLKLAEKMLWQACDYGIVNQSVLQALRDWMGSSNSYRGLLERVTGIEGVRTIHDFPEEFTTYAQQD
;
A
#
# COMPACT_ATOMS: atom_id res chain seq x y z
N ARG A 1 9.03 27.16 5.81
CA ARG A 1 7.92 26.18 5.99
C ARG A 1 8.48 25.03 6.81
N ASN A 2 7.85 24.64 7.92
CA ASN A 2 8.29 23.47 8.68
C ASN A 2 7.87 22.21 7.92
N PHE A 3 8.81 21.60 7.19
CA PHE A 3 8.57 20.38 6.45
C PHE A 3 8.36 19.21 7.42
N THR A 4 7.34 18.39 7.14
CA THR A 4 7.16 17.09 7.80
C THR A 4 8.37 16.19 7.55
N ARG A 5 8.66 15.27 8.48
CA ARG A 5 9.81 14.35 8.34
C ARG A 5 9.69 13.46 7.10
N CYS A 6 8.48 13.02 6.75
CA CYS A 6 8.23 12.29 5.51
C CYS A 6 8.57 13.09 4.25
N ASN A 7 8.30 14.40 4.23
CA ASN A 7 8.67 15.27 3.12
C ASN A 7 10.19 15.42 2.99
N LYS A 8 10.92 15.53 4.11
CA LYS A 8 12.39 15.55 4.09
C LYS A 8 12.98 14.23 3.59
N ILE A 9 12.41 13.10 4.00
CA ILE A 9 12.84 11.77 3.54
C ILE A 9 12.57 11.59 2.05
N LEU A 10 11.39 12.03 1.57
CA LEU A 10 11.06 12.01 0.15
C LEU A 10 12.05 12.86 -0.67
N GLN A 11 12.32 14.11 -0.24
CA GLN A 11 13.28 14.99 -0.92
C GLN A 11 14.70 14.40 -0.93
N LEU A 12 15.12 13.75 0.16
CA LEU A 12 16.41 13.09 0.22
C LEU A 12 16.50 11.97 -0.82
N TYR A 13 15.49 11.11 -0.90
CA TYR A 13 15.51 9.99 -1.85
C TYR A 13 15.29 10.42 -3.30
N GLU A 14 14.51 11.47 -3.57
CA GLU A 14 14.39 12.03 -4.92
C GLU A 14 15.72 12.61 -5.44
N SER A 15 16.67 12.92 -4.56
CA SER A 15 18.01 13.37 -4.94
C SER A 15 18.98 12.22 -5.29
N TYR A 16 18.64 10.96 -4.97
CA TYR A 16 19.39 9.76 -5.37
C TYR A 16 18.58 9.02 -6.45
N THR A 17 19.10 8.96 -7.67
CA THR A 17 18.32 8.46 -8.82
C THR A 17 18.80 7.08 -9.29
N PRO A 18 17.89 6.12 -9.53
CA PRO A 18 16.49 6.05 -9.10
C PRO A 18 16.32 5.54 -7.65
N PRO A 19 15.28 5.99 -6.91
CA PRO A 19 14.96 5.45 -5.60
C PRO A 19 14.34 4.04 -5.71
N ASP A 20 14.82 3.11 -4.88
CA ASP A 20 14.33 1.74 -4.78
C ASP A 20 13.03 1.62 -3.95
N ILE A 21 12.45 0.41 -3.86
CA ILE A 21 11.25 0.20 -3.06
C ILE A 21 11.49 0.42 -1.56
N HIS A 22 12.73 0.23 -1.08
CA HIS A 22 13.07 0.47 0.32
C HIS A 22 12.94 1.95 0.68
N ALA A 23 13.40 2.84 -0.19
CA ALA A 23 13.24 4.29 -0.05
C ALA A 23 11.75 4.68 0.02
N TYR A 24 10.91 4.13 -0.87
CA TYR A 24 9.47 4.37 -0.83
C TYR A 24 8.82 3.84 0.44
N ASN A 25 9.16 2.62 0.88
CA ASN A 25 8.66 2.05 2.14
C ASN A 25 9.07 2.88 3.36
N MET A 26 10.27 3.46 3.36
CA MET A 26 10.72 4.38 4.41
C MET A 26 9.91 5.68 4.45
N VAL A 27 9.59 6.25 3.29
CA VAL A 27 8.68 7.41 3.21
C VAL A 27 7.30 7.05 3.76
N LEU A 28 6.71 5.93 3.33
CA LEU A 28 5.39 5.48 3.82
C LEU A 28 5.38 5.27 5.33
N ARG A 29 6.41 4.62 5.87
CA ARG A 29 6.54 4.40 7.32
C ARG A 29 6.62 5.71 8.09
N SER A 30 7.36 6.70 7.56
CA SER A 30 7.47 8.01 8.19
C SER A 30 6.16 8.80 8.19
N CYS A 31 5.30 8.63 7.16
CA CYS A 31 3.97 9.23 7.17
C CYS A 31 3.17 8.75 8.39
N ILE A 32 3.17 7.44 8.68
CA ILE A 32 2.43 6.82 9.78
C ILE A 32 2.97 7.30 11.15
N THR A 33 4.30 7.27 11.34
CA THR A 33 4.91 7.51 12.67
C THR A 33 4.88 8.96 13.12
N ASP A 34 4.99 9.94 12.22
CA ASP A 34 5.26 11.33 12.61
C ASP A 34 4.00 12.22 12.72
N THR A 35 2.79 11.67 12.50
CA THR A 35 1.61 12.49 12.18
C THR A 35 0.42 12.29 13.14
N ASN A 36 0.59 12.68 14.41
CA ASN A 36 -0.55 12.84 15.34
C ASN A 36 -1.31 14.17 15.14
N ASP A 37 -0.66 15.16 14.54
CA ASP A 37 -1.19 16.50 14.29
C ASP A 37 -2.16 16.53 13.09
N ALA A 38 -3.41 16.93 13.34
CA ALA A 38 -4.47 17.00 12.33
C ALA A 38 -4.10 17.89 11.12
N ALA A 39 -3.35 18.98 11.31
CA ALA A 39 -2.94 19.86 10.22
C ALA A 39 -1.93 19.16 9.28
N LYS A 40 -1.11 18.26 9.82
CA LYS A 40 -0.09 17.52 9.06
C LYS A 40 -0.65 16.25 8.40
N ARG A 41 -1.80 15.72 8.84
CA ARG A 41 -2.45 14.53 8.26
C ARG A 41 -2.74 14.69 6.77
N ARG A 42 -3.18 15.88 6.35
CA ARG A 42 -3.48 16.14 4.94
C ARG A 42 -2.23 16.14 4.06
N GLU A 43 -1.11 16.66 4.55
CA GLU A 43 0.18 16.61 3.85
C GLU A 43 0.72 15.17 3.82
N ALA A 44 0.70 14.46 4.95
CA ALA A 44 1.13 13.07 5.04
C ALA A 44 0.31 12.14 4.14
N LEU A 45 -1.01 12.37 4.02
CA LEU A 45 -1.89 11.66 3.10
C LEU A 45 -1.48 11.89 1.64
N ALA A 46 -1.26 13.15 1.24
CA ALA A 46 -0.84 13.49 -0.11
C ALA A 46 0.52 12.84 -0.46
N ILE A 47 1.48 12.87 0.47
CA ILE A 47 2.78 12.23 0.31
C ILE A 47 2.62 10.71 0.20
N CYS A 48 1.82 10.08 1.06
CA CYS A 48 1.59 8.64 1.04
C CYS A 48 0.99 8.17 -0.29
N VAL A 49 -0.08 8.82 -0.75
CA VAL A 49 -0.72 8.51 -2.04
C VAL A 49 0.25 8.73 -3.19
N GLY A 50 0.97 9.85 -3.22
CA GLY A 50 1.95 10.13 -4.27
C GLY A 50 3.13 9.15 -4.29
N THR A 51 3.58 8.69 -3.11
CA THR A 51 4.66 7.71 -2.97
C THR A 51 4.25 6.36 -3.54
N VAL A 52 3.05 5.87 -3.20
CA VAL A 52 2.55 4.61 -3.77
C VAL A 52 2.30 4.74 -5.27
N GLN A 53 1.76 5.87 -5.74
CA GLN A 53 1.60 6.11 -7.18
C GLN A 53 2.93 6.05 -7.92
N LYS A 54 4.00 6.63 -7.36
CA LYS A 54 5.35 6.54 -7.93
C LYS A 54 5.89 5.11 -7.93
N ALA A 55 5.74 4.40 -6.81
CA ALA A 55 6.18 3.00 -6.70
C ALA A 55 5.41 2.06 -7.66
N THR A 56 4.15 2.39 -7.95
CA THR A 56 3.27 1.56 -8.80
C THR A 56 3.23 1.99 -10.27
N THR A 57 3.80 3.14 -10.62
CA THR A 57 3.89 3.55 -12.03
C THR A 57 4.99 2.72 -12.69
N PRO A 58 4.74 2.09 -13.85
CA PRO A 58 5.77 1.39 -14.59
C PRO A 58 6.93 2.36 -14.86
N GLN A 59 8.05 2.16 -14.20
CA GLN A 59 9.28 2.83 -14.61
C GLN A 59 9.57 2.30 -16.00
N THR A 60 9.66 3.18 -16.98
CA THR A 60 9.47 2.87 -18.41
C THR A 60 10.55 1.97 -19.01
N ASN A 61 11.46 1.43 -18.19
CA ASN A 61 12.55 0.55 -18.57
C ASN A 61 12.63 -0.74 -17.71
N ALA A 62 11.64 -1.00 -16.84
CA ALA A 62 11.67 -2.15 -15.96
C ALA A 62 11.52 -3.46 -16.73
N HIS A 63 12.61 -4.20 -16.92
CA HIS A 63 12.59 -5.55 -17.44
C HIS A 63 12.26 -6.53 -16.31
N PRO A 64 11.21 -7.36 -16.43
CA PRO A 64 10.82 -8.31 -15.37
C PRO A 64 11.89 -9.36 -15.06
N ASP A 65 12.90 -9.50 -15.94
CA ASP A 65 14.04 -10.40 -15.78
C ASP A 65 15.30 -9.72 -15.17
N ASP A 66 15.25 -8.39 -14.94
CA ASP A 66 16.34 -7.65 -14.31
C ASP A 66 16.10 -7.52 -12.79
N PRO A 67 16.97 -8.09 -11.94
CA PRO A 67 16.85 -8.00 -10.48
C PRO A 67 16.80 -6.56 -9.95
N GLU A 68 17.46 -5.61 -10.63
CA GLU A 68 17.42 -4.20 -10.23
C GLU A 68 16.03 -3.60 -10.45
N ASP A 69 15.33 -4.02 -11.50
CA ASP A 69 13.98 -3.54 -11.82
C ASP A 69 12.91 -4.17 -10.91
N VAL A 70 13.08 -5.46 -10.55
CA VAL A 70 12.23 -6.12 -9.54
C VAL A 70 12.36 -5.44 -8.17
N SER A 71 13.56 -4.93 -7.82
CA SER A 71 13.79 -4.20 -6.57
C SER A 71 13.04 -2.86 -6.48
N MET A 72 12.51 -2.36 -7.60
CA MET A 72 11.70 -1.14 -7.64
C MET A 72 10.19 -1.41 -7.55
N LEU A 73 9.77 -2.67 -7.66
CA LEU A 73 8.35 -3.02 -7.64
C LEU A 73 7.75 -2.95 -6.23
N PRO A 74 6.47 -2.55 -6.11
CA PRO A 74 5.73 -2.62 -4.86
C PRO A 74 5.72 -4.05 -4.29
N ASN A 75 5.89 -4.15 -2.97
CA ASN A 75 5.81 -5.44 -2.27
C ASN A 75 4.73 -5.42 -1.18
N SER A 76 4.53 -6.55 -0.51
CA SER A 76 3.50 -6.68 0.55
C SER A 76 3.66 -5.62 1.65
N LEU A 77 4.90 -5.24 2.00
CA LEU A 77 5.15 -4.16 2.97
C LEU A 77 4.64 -2.80 2.47
N THR A 78 4.78 -2.51 1.18
CA THR A 78 4.26 -1.27 0.56
C THR A 78 2.76 -1.12 0.77
N TYR A 79 1.98 -2.17 0.46
CA TYR A 79 0.51 -2.15 0.61
C TYR A 79 0.08 -2.18 2.08
N GLN A 80 0.80 -2.92 2.93
CA GLN A 80 0.57 -2.89 4.37
C GLN A 80 0.70 -1.46 4.93
N LEU A 81 1.82 -0.78 4.64
CA LEU A 81 2.07 0.59 5.11
C LEU A 81 1.05 1.56 4.52
N PHE A 82 0.67 1.39 3.26
CA PHE A 82 -0.38 2.20 2.64
C PHE A 82 -1.71 2.08 3.36
N PHE A 83 -2.21 0.85 3.62
CA PHE A 83 -3.48 0.66 4.31
C PHE A 83 -3.46 1.18 5.75
N GLN A 84 -2.34 1.00 6.46
CA GLN A 84 -2.15 1.60 7.79
C GLN A 84 -2.22 3.14 7.73
N ALA A 85 -1.56 3.76 6.75
CA ALA A 85 -1.62 5.20 6.55
C ALA A 85 -3.05 5.67 6.22
N MET A 86 -3.78 4.95 5.36
CA MET A 86 -5.16 5.30 5.04
C MET A 86 -6.10 5.18 6.25
N ALA A 87 -5.90 4.19 7.11
CA ALA A 87 -6.64 4.06 8.38
C ALA A 87 -6.46 5.28 9.29
N GLN A 88 -5.28 5.90 9.27
CA GLN A 88 -4.94 7.04 10.12
C GLN A 88 -5.35 8.39 9.50
N PHE A 89 -5.28 8.53 8.18
CA PHE A 89 -5.36 9.84 7.53
C PHE A 89 -6.61 10.06 6.68
N LEU A 90 -7.26 9.00 6.18
CA LEU A 90 -8.41 9.18 5.32
C LEU A 90 -9.66 9.44 6.17
N PRO A 91 -10.38 10.56 5.97
CA PRO A 91 -11.65 10.81 6.65
C PRO A 91 -12.69 9.74 6.30
N GLU A 92 -13.71 9.57 7.16
CA GLU A 92 -14.78 8.54 7.05
C GLU A 92 -15.76 8.75 5.87
N ASP A 93 -15.27 9.17 4.71
CA ASP A 93 -16.03 9.16 3.45
C ASP A 93 -16.07 7.72 2.91
N GLN A 94 -17.08 6.97 3.35
CA GLN A 94 -17.24 5.53 3.07
C GLN A 94 -17.15 5.18 1.56
N PRO A 95 -17.84 5.88 0.63
CA PRO A 95 -17.71 5.60 -0.80
C PRO A 95 -16.29 5.75 -1.37
N LYS A 96 -15.56 6.82 -1.01
CA LYS A 96 -14.20 7.04 -1.52
C LYS A 96 -13.20 6.05 -0.94
N LYS A 97 -13.34 5.78 0.36
CA LYS A 97 -12.56 4.77 1.07
C LYS A 97 -12.67 3.41 0.39
N LEU A 98 -13.89 3.00 0.08
CA LEU A 98 -14.18 1.69 -0.50
C LEU A 98 -13.64 1.56 -1.93
N LYS A 99 -13.80 2.59 -2.77
CA LYS A 99 -13.19 2.63 -4.12
C LYS A 99 -11.66 2.58 -4.09
N LEU A 100 -11.03 3.30 -3.16
CA LEU A 100 -9.57 3.31 -3.04
C LEU A 100 -9.06 1.96 -2.53
N ALA A 101 -9.73 1.38 -1.53
CA ALA A 101 -9.41 0.06 -1.00
C ALA A 101 -9.53 -1.02 -2.08
N GLU A 102 -10.58 -0.97 -2.89
CA GLU A 102 -10.81 -1.89 -4.02
C GLU A 102 -9.71 -1.79 -5.06
N LYS A 103 -9.40 -0.58 -5.54
CA LYS A 103 -8.31 -0.37 -6.50
C LYS A 103 -6.98 -0.91 -5.99
N MET A 104 -6.65 -0.61 -4.74
CA MET A 104 -5.36 -0.95 -4.16
C MET A 104 -5.25 -2.44 -3.82
N LEU A 105 -6.32 -3.08 -3.36
CA LEU A 105 -6.34 -4.52 -3.15
C LEU A 105 -6.27 -5.26 -4.49
N TRP A 106 -7.02 -4.82 -5.50
CA TRP A 106 -6.94 -5.42 -6.84
C TRP A 106 -5.52 -5.37 -7.40
N GLN A 107 -4.84 -4.24 -7.23
CA GLN A 107 -3.45 -4.12 -7.65
C GLN A 107 -2.49 -5.01 -6.84
N ALA A 108 -2.70 -5.16 -5.53
CA ALA A 108 -1.92 -6.10 -4.72
C ALA A 108 -2.14 -7.57 -5.15
N CYS A 109 -3.36 -7.92 -5.57
CA CYS A 109 -3.67 -9.24 -6.14
C CYS A 109 -2.96 -9.43 -7.49
N ASP A 110 -3.00 -8.42 -8.37
CA ASP A 110 -2.36 -8.47 -9.70
C ASP A 110 -0.84 -8.68 -9.62
N TYR A 111 -0.20 -8.11 -8.59
CA TYR A 111 1.22 -8.35 -8.31
C TYR A 111 1.51 -9.65 -7.54
N GLY A 112 0.50 -10.42 -7.11
CA GLY A 112 0.70 -11.64 -6.31
C GLY A 112 1.36 -11.36 -4.96
N ILE A 113 1.03 -10.24 -4.30
CA ILE A 113 1.68 -9.78 -3.06
C ILE A 113 0.70 -9.63 -1.88
N VAL A 114 -0.48 -10.25 -1.97
CA VAL A 114 -1.40 -10.30 -0.84
C VAL A 114 -0.87 -11.32 0.18
N ASN A 115 -0.79 -10.91 1.44
CA ASN A 115 -0.46 -11.79 2.56
C ASN A 115 -1.29 -11.40 3.80
N GLN A 116 -1.09 -12.11 4.91
CA GLN A 116 -1.84 -11.86 6.14
C GLN A 116 -1.66 -10.43 6.69
N SER A 117 -0.49 -9.80 6.54
CA SER A 117 -0.27 -8.45 7.07
C SER A 117 -0.97 -7.39 6.23
N VAL A 118 -1.02 -7.56 4.90
CA VAL A 118 -1.80 -6.72 3.99
C VAL A 118 -3.29 -6.82 4.32
N LEU A 119 -3.82 -8.04 4.45
CA LEU A 119 -5.23 -8.27 4.79
C LEU A 119 -5.60 -7.72 6.16
N GLN A 120 -4.74 -7.87 7.17
CA GLN A 120 -4.98 -7.32 8.50
C GLN A 120 -5.02 -5.79 8.47
N ALA A 121 -4.05 -5.13 7.81
CA ALA A 121 -4.04 -3.67 7.68
C ALA A 121 -5.27 -3.15 6.94
N LEU A 122 -5.72 -3.86 5.90
CA LEU A 122 -6.95 -3.54 5.18
C LEU A 122 -8.18 -3.70 6.08
N ARG A 123 -8.26 -4.79 6.87
CA ARG A 123 -9.37 -5.02 7.80
C ARG A 123 -9.46 -3.91 8.85
N ASP A 124 -8.32 -3.54 9.43
CA ASP A 124 -8.23 -2.46 10.41
C ASP A 124 -8.68 -1.13 9.80
N TRP A 125 -8.25 -0.85 8.57
CA TRP A 125 -8.72 0.33 7.84
C TRP A 125 -10.22 0.30 7.62
N MET A 126 -10.80 -0.82 7.15
CA MET A 126 -12.22 -0.91 6.84
C MET A 126 -13.11 -0.72 8.07
N GLY A 127 -12.67 -1.13 9.26
CA GLY A 127 -13.35 -0.90 10.55
C GLY A 127 -14.67 -1.66 10.73
N SER A 128 -15.19 -2.29 9.67
CA SER A 128 -16.41 -3.10 9.66
C SER A 128 -16.13 -4.43 8.96
N SER A 129 -16.42 -5.54 9.65
CA SER A 129 -16.26 -6.90 9.11
C SER A 129 -17.08 -7.12 7.83
N ASN A 130 -18.27 -6.51 7.72
CA ASN A 130 -19.12 -6.65 6.54
C ASN A 130 -18.54 -5.90 5.34
N SER A 131 -18.05 -4.67 5.56
CA SER A 131 -17.43 -3.86 4.50
C SER A 131 -16.13 -4.50 4.01
N TYR A 132 -15.34 -5.06 4.94
CA TYR A 132 -14.14 -5.83 4.63
C TYR A 132 -14.49 -7.08 3.79
N ARG A 133 -15.40 -7.93 4.27
CA ARG A 133 -15.79 -9.15 3.55
C ARG A 133 -16.33 -8.85 2.15
N GLY A 134 -17.28 -7.91 2.03
CA GLY A 134 -17.84 -7.54 0.74
C GLY A 134 -16.81 -6.91 -0.21
N LEU A 135 -15.74 -6.31 0.31
CA LEU A 135 -14.61 -5.85 -0.50
C LEU A 135 -13.79 -7.02 -1.04
N LEU A 136 -13.46 -7.99 -0.19
CA LEU A 136 -12.72 -9.18 -0.63
C LEU A 136 -13.50 -9.93 -1.72
N GLU A 137 -14.79 -10.19 -1.51
CA GLU A 137 -15.65 -10.91 -2.47
C GLU A 137 -15.72 -10.20 -3.82
N ARG A 138 -15.73 -8.85 -3.85
CA ARG A 138 -15.70 -8.08 -5.09
C ARG A 138 -14.37 -8.19 -5.83
N VAL A 139 -13.26 -8.15 -5.12
CA VAL A 139 -11.93 -8.15 -5.74
C VAL A 139 -11.53 -9.55 -6.20
N THR A 140 -11.83 -10.58 -5.41
CA THR A 140 -11.46 -11.96 -5.74
C THR A 140 -12.51 -12.70 -6.57
N GLY A 141 -13.76 -12.23 -6.57
CA GLY A 141 -14.89 -12.95 -7.17
C GLY A 141 -15.32 -14.20 -6.38
N ILE A 142 -14.75 -14.45 -5.19
CA ILE A 142 -15.02 -15.64 -4.38
C ILE A 142 -15.95 -15.27 -3.23
N GLU A 143 -17.12 -15.91 -3.18
CA GLU A 143 -18.07 -15.73 -2.07
C GLU A 143 -17.51 -16.31 -0.77
N GLY A 144 -17.64 -15.59 0.35
CA GLY A 144 -17.27 -16.10 1.66
C GLY A 144 -15.78 -16.09 1.98
N VAL A 145 -14.93 -15.51 1.13
CA VAL A 145 -13.50 -15.28 1.38
C VAL A 145 -13.28 -14.49 2.68
N ARG A 146 -12.39 -14.95 3.56
CA ARG A 146 -12.15 -14.33 4.89
C ARG A 146 -10.68 -14.17 5.25
N THR A 147 -9.87 -15.12 4.84
CA THR A 147 -8.47 -15.29 5.23
C THR A 147 -7.60 -15.42 3.99
N ILE A 148 -6.28 -15.34 4.17
CA ILE A 148 -5.34 -15.55 3.07
C ILE A 148 -5.45 -16.94 2.44
N HIS A 149 -5.87 -17.95 3.21
CA HIS A 149 -6.03 -19.32 2.72
C HIS A 149 -7.22 -19.50 1.77
N ASP A 150 -8.11 -18.50 1.72
CA ASP A 150 -9.25 -18.48 0.81
C ASP A 150 -8.93 -17.78 -0.53
N PHE A 151 -7.72 -17.21 -0.66
CA PHE A 151 -7.28 -16.55 -1.89
C PHE A 151 -6.67 -17.56 -2.87
N PRO A 152 -6.86 -17.37 -4.20
CA PRO A 152 -6.09 -18.07 -5.22
C PRO A 152 -4.59 -17.85 -5.03
N GLU A 153 -3.79 -18.88 -5.29
CA GLU A 153 -2.33 -18.83 -5.09
C GLU A 153 -1.71 -17.67 -5.87
N GLU A 154 -2.20 -17.36 -7.07
CA GLU A 154 -1.72 -16.28 -7.93
C GLU A 154 -1.86 -14.87 -7.31
N PHE A 155 -2.78 -14.68 -6.36
CA PHE A 155 -2.95 -13.39 -5.67
C PHE A 155 -2.07 -13.28 -4.43
N THR A 156 -1.58 -14.41 -3.92
CA THR A 156 -0.83 -14.46 -2.68
C THR A 156 0.65 -14.39 -2.93
N THR A 157 1.38 -13.74 -2.02
CA THR A 157 2.84 -13.86 -2.03
C THR A 157 3.15 -15.32 -1.74
N TYR A 158 3.78 -16.01 -2.69
CA TYR A 158 4.22 -17.38 -2.56
C TYR A 158 4.72 -17.65 -1.14
N ALA A 159 4.10 -18.65 -0.50
CA ALA A 159 4.63 -19.38 0.64
C ALA A 159 5.91 -20.15 0.23
N GLN A 160 6.92 -19.45 -0.29
CA GLN A 160 8.28 -19.94 -0.41
C GLN A 160 9.12 -19.17 0.61
N GLN A 161 8.99 -19.64 1.85
CA GLN A 161 10.16 -19.79 2.68
C GLN A 161 11.08 -20.77 1.96
N ASP A 162 12.27 -20.32 1.60
CA ASP A 162 13.49 -21.02 2.00
C ASP A 162 14.28 -20.07 2.92
#